data_AF-K7FCH3-F1
#
_entry.id   AF-K7FCH3-F1
#
_cell.length_a   1.000
_cell.length_b   1.000
_cell.length_c   1.000
_cell.angle_alpha   90.00
_cell.angle_beta   90.00
_cell.angle_gamma   90.00
#
_symmetry.space_group_name_H-M   'P 1'
#
loop_
_entity.id
_entity.type
_entity.pdbx_description
1 polymer ?
#
loop_
_entity_poly.entity_id
_entity_poly.type
_entity_poly.pdbx_seq_one_letter_code
_entity_poly.pdbx_strand_id
1 'polypeptide(L)'
;GEVTDFLSFYTLPSTIMNHPTHKSLKAAYSFYNVHTRTPLLDLMSDALAAGGLKGFDVFNALDLMENKTFLEKLKFGIGDGNLQYYLYNWKCPSMGAEKVSASPC
;
A
#
# COMPACT_ATOMS: atom_id res chain seq x y z
N GLY A 1 23.28 -9.92 -12.59
CA GLY A 1 22.00 -10.53 -12.20
C GLY A 1 20.88 -9.73 -12.84
N GLU A 2 19.75 -10.37 -13.11
CA GLU A 2 18.54 -9.74 -13.63
C GLU A 2 17.54 -9.54 -12.48
N VAL A 3 16.86 -8.40 -12.45
CA VAL A 3 15.85 -8.10 -11.42
C VAL A 3 14.55 -8.82 -11.79
N THR A 4 14.00 -9.59 -10.86
CA THR A 4 12.78 -10.39 -11.08
C THR A 4 11.57 -9.84 -10.34
N ASP A 5 11.78 -9.19 -9.21
CA ASP A 5 10.73 -8.72 -8.32
C ASP A 5 11.15 -7.37 -7.72
N PHE A 6 10.17 -6.52 -7.43
CA PHE A 6 10.37 -5.16 -6.93
C PHE A 6 9.23 -4.75 -5.99
N LEU A 7 9.58 -4.06 -4.90
CA LEU A 7 8.64 -3.45 -3.97
C LEU A 7 9.03 -2.00 -3.72
N SER A 8 8.03 -1.14 -3.48
CA SER A 8 8.24 0.28 -3.17
C SER A 8 7.23 0.77 -2.14
N PHE A 9 7.70 1.61 -1.23
CA PHE A 9 6.87 2.33 -0.28
C PHE A 9 7.48 3.70 0.03
N TYR A 10 6.63 4.66 0.40
CA TYR A 10 7.05 6.01 0.79
C TYR A 10 6.69 6.30 2.24
N THR A 11 7.39 7.27 2.83
CA THR A 11 7.12 7.73 4.20
C THR A 11 6.11 8.87 4.16
N LEU A 12 5.07 8.79 4.98
CA LEU A 12 4.18 9.91 5.25
C LEU A 12 4.13 10.14 6.76
N PRO A 13 4.81 11.18 7.29
CA PRO A 13 4.78 11.47 8.71
C PRO A 13 3.45 12.13 9.10
N SER A 14 2.83 11.64 10.17
CA SER A 14 1.61 12.22 10.75
C SER A 14 1.91 12.80 12.12
N THR A 15 1.34 13.97 12.42
CA THR A 15 1.43 14.59 13.75
C THR A 15 0.37 13.98 14.65
N ILE A 16 0.76 13.51 15.84
CA ILE A 16 -0.18 13.01 16.85
C ILE A 16 -0.62 14.19 17.70
N MET A 17 -1.91 14.53 17.65
CA MET A 17 -2.46 15.62 18.44
C MET A 17 -2.84 15.16 19.85
N ASN A 18 -2.55 16.00 20.85
CA ASN A 18 -3.00 15.82 22.24
C ASN A 18 -2.57 14.51 22.94
N HIS A 19 -1.42 13.94 22.57
CA HIS A 19 -0.88 12.75 23.21
C HIS A 19 0.33 13.09 24.12
N PRO A 20 0.40 12.61 25.37
CA PRO A 20 1.37 13.07 26.37
C PRO A 20 2.81 12.65 26.09
N THR A 21 3.03 11.53 25.37
CA THR A 21 4.37 10.95 25.14
C THR A 21 4.77 10.96 23.65
N HIS A 22 3.96 10.39 22.77
CA HIS A 22 4.20 10.33 21.32
C HIS A 22 3.71 11.58 20.59
N LYS A 23 4.56 12.17 19.73
CA LYS A 23 4.25 13.39 18.95
C LYS A 23 4.09 13.15 17.44
N SER A 24 4.60 12.04 16.95
CA SER A 24 4.60 11.70 15.53
C SER A 24 4.35 10.21 15.33
N LEU A 25 3.67 9.88 14.24
CA LEU A 25 3.51 8.54 13.72
C LEU A 25 4.25 8.45 12.38
N LYS A 26 5.20 7.53 12.27
CA LYS A 26 5.95 7.28 11.04
C LYS A 26 5.32 6.12 10.28
N ALA A 27 4.45 6.46 9.33
CA ALA A 27 3.75 5.47 8.51
C ALA A 27 4.46 5.25 7.17
N ALA A 28 4.59 3.98 6.77
CA ALA A 28 4.95 3.59 5.41
C ALA A 28 3.67 3.37 4.60
N TYR A 29 3.66 3.82 3.35
CA TYR A 29 2.57 3.59 2.43
C TYR A 29 3.06 2.79 1.23
N SER A 30 2.47 1.62 1.00
CA SER A 30 2.71 0.79 -0.18
C SER A 30 2.46 1.61 -1.44
N PHE A 31 3.39 1.54 -2.39
CA PHE A 31 3.28 2.15 -3.70
C PHE A 31 3.11 1.07 -4.75
N TYR A 32 4.07 0.92 -5.67
CA TYR A 32 4.07 -0.15 -6.66
C TYR A 32 4.84 -1.38 -6.18
N ASN A 33 4.27 -2.55 -6.41
CA ASN A 33 4.90 -3.85 -6.20
C ASN A 33 4.73 -4.67 -7.49
N VAL A 34 5.84 -5.21 -7.99
CA VAL A 34 5.88 -6.03 -9.21
C VAL A 34 6.55 -7.33 -8.84
N HIS A 35 5.91 -8.46 -9.13
CA HIS A 35 6.43 -9.77 -8.81
C HIS A 35 6.30 -10.71 -10.01
N THR A 36 7.32 -11.54 -10.25
CA THR A 36 7.34 -12.53 -11.34
C THR A 36 7.74 -13.91 -10.86
N ARG A 37 8.68 -14.00 -9.91
CA ARG A 37 9.17 -15.28 -9.38
C ARG A 37 8.68 -15.53 -7.96
N THR A 38 8.65 -14.49 -7.14
CA THR A 38 8.22 -14.59 -5.75
C THR A 38 6.70 -14.39 -5.68
N PRO A 39 5.95 -15.22 -4.93
CA PRO A 39 4.54 -14.95 -4.67
C PRO A 39 4.36 -13.58 -3.99
N LEU A 40 3.33 -12.82 -4.40
CA LEU A 40 3.10 -11.47 -3.87
C LEU A 40 2.96 -11.46 -2.33
N LEU A 41 2.38 -12.50 -1.75
CA LEU A 41 2.25 -12.65 -0.31
C LEU A 41 3.62 -12.62 0.39
N ASP A 42 4.59 -13.35 -0.13
CA ASP A 42 5.93 -13.46 0.44
C ASP A 42 6.70 -12.15 0.22
N LEU A 43 6.59 -11.55 -0.97
CA LEU A 43 7.20 -10.26 -1.29
C LEU A 43 6.68 -9.14 -0.38
N MET A 44 5.38 -9.14 -0.07
CA MET A 44 4.79 -8.15 0.84
C MET A 44 5.12 -8.43 2.30
N SER A 45 5.33 -9.69 2.68
CA SER A 45 5.87 -10.04 4.00
C SER A 45 7.27 -9.43 4.19
N ASP A 46 8.12 -9.51 3.16
CA ASP A 46 9.44 -8.87 3.17
C ASP A 46 9.34 -7.34 3.24
N ALA A 47 8.34 -6.73 2.58
CA ALA A 47 8.08 -5.29 2.69
C ALA A 47 7.76 -4.85 4.12
N LEU A 48 6.94 -5.63 4.84
CA LEU A 48 6.61 -5.38 6.25
C LEU A 48 7.84 -5.50 7.14
N ALA A 49 8.67 -6.54 6.94
CA ALA A 49 9.92 -6.71 7.66
C ALA A 49 10.88 -5.55 7.40
N ALA A 50 11.03 -5.12 6.15
CA ALA A 50 11.84 -3.96 5.76
C ALA A 50 11.32 -2.65 6.39
N GLY A 51 10.00 -2.48 6.49
CA GLY A 51 9.37 -1.38 7.21
C GLY A 51 9.71 -1.38 8.71
N GLY A 52 9.58 -2.54 9.36
CA GLY A 52 9.95 -2.70 10.78
C GLY A 52 11.42 -2.37 11.04
N LEU A 53 12.33 -2.88 10.21
CA LEU A 53 13.78 -2.59 10.31
C LEU A 53 14.12 -1.12 10.10
N LYS A 54 13.30 -0.38 9.33
CA LYS A 54 13.44 1.08 9.12
C LYS A 54 12.71 1.91 10.19
N GLY A 55 12.15 1.26 11.21
CA GLY A 55 11.48 1.89 12.34
C GLY A 55 10.18 2.58 11.95
N PHE A 56 9.43 2.04 11.00
CA PHE A 56 8.05 2.48 10.77
C PHE A 56 7.11 1.89 11.82
N ASP A 57 6.14 2.69 12.26
CA ASP A 57 5.17 2.29 13.28
C ASP A 57 4.01 1.50 12.69
N VAL A 58 3.66 1.79 11.43
CA VAL A 58 2.55 1.17 10.69
C VAL A 58 2.88 1.11 9.21
N PHE A 59 2.32 0.10 8.53
CA PHE A 59 2.40 -0.07 7.09
C PHE A 59 1.00 -0.05 6.49
N ASN A 60 0.72 0.95 5.66
CA ASN A 60 -0.57 1.16 5.01
C ASN A 60 -0.51 0.67 3.57
N ALA A 61 -1.58 0.03 3.11
CA ALA A 61 -1.76 -0.37 1.73
C ALA A 61 -3.20 -0.10 1.32
N LEU A 62 -3.41 0.33 0.07
CA LEU A 62 -4.74 0.52 -0.49
C LEU A 62 -5.27 -0.80 -1.03
N ASP A 63 -6.59 -0.97 -0.96
CA ASP A 63 -7.31 -2.08 -1.57
C ASP A 63 -7.44 -1.89 -3.10
N LEU A 64 -6.30 -1.89 -3.80
CA LEU A 64 -6.21 -1.71 -5.24
C LEU A 64 -5.47 -2.89 -5.87
N MET A 65 -5.64 -3.04 -7.18
CA MET A 65 -4.90 -4.03 -7.96
C MET A 65 -5.10 -5.45 -7.38
N GLU A 66 -4.01 -6.20 -7.17
CA GLU A 66 -3.99 -7.54 -6.59
C GLU A 66 -3.79 -7.53 -5.07
N ASN A 67 -3.81 -6.37 -4.40
CA ASN A 67 -3.44 -6.27 -2.99
C ASN A 67 -4.36 -7.10 -2.07
N LYS A 68 -5.65 -7.27 -2.44
CA LYS A 68 -6.59 -8.16 -1.74
C LYS A 68 -6.03 -9.54 -1.42
N THR A 69 -5.15 -10.06 -2.29
CA THR A 69 -4.60 -11.41 -2.16
C THR A 69 -3.70 -11.60 -0.93
N PHE A 70 -3.14 -10.51 -0.39
CA PHE A 70 -2.26 -10.54 0.78
C PHE A 70 -2.82 -9.80 2.01
N LEU A 71 -3.73 -8.83 1.86
CA LEU A 71 -4.17 -7.96 2.96
C LEU A 71 -4.65 -8.75 4.18
N GLU A 72 -5.62 -9.65 4.02
CA GLU A 72 -6.15 -10.46 5.13
C GLU A 72 -5.09 -11.41 5.70
N LYS A 73 -4.31 -12.06 4.82
CA LYS A 73 -3.30 -13.05 5.21
C LYS A 73 -2.15 -12.43 6.03
N LEU A 74 -1.77 -11.19 5.71
CA LEU A 74 -0.77 -10.42 6.43
C LEU A 74 -1.37 -9.54 7.53
N LYS A 75 -2.63 -9.78 7.92
CA LYS A 75 -3.30 -9.14 9.06
C LYS A 75 -3.46 -7.63 8.92
N PHE A 76 -3.61 -7.13 7.69
CA PHE A 76 -4.03 -5.74 7.48
C PHE A 76 -5.47 -5.56 8.00
N GLY A 77 -5.67 -4.49 8.78
CA GLY A 77 -6.99 -4.05 9.21
C GLY A 77 -7.57 -3.01 8.26
N ILE A 78 -8.89 -3.01 8.10
CA ILE A 78 -9.60 -1.99 7.32
C ILE A 78 -9.55 -0.66 8.10
N GLY A 79 -9.09 0.41 7.44
CA GLY A 79 -9.12 1.76 7.98
C GLY A 79 -10.51 2.41 7.87
N ASP A 80 -10.65 3.59 8.46
CA ASP A 80 -11.88 4.40 8.39
C ASP A 80 -11.97 5.28 7.13
N GLY A 81 -10.83 5.54 6.49
CA GLY A 81 -10.74 6.35 5.28
C GLY A 81 -11.01 5.58 3.99
N ASN A 82 -11.73 6.22 3.06
CA ASN A 82 -11.87 5.75 1.69
C ASN A 82 -11.18 6.73 0.73
N LEU A 83 -10.44 6.21 -0.25
CA LEU A 83 -9.85 7.01 -1.32
C LEU A 83 -10.66 6.83 -2.60
N GLN A 84 -11.18 7.93 -3.15
CA GLN A 84 -12.01 7.92 -4.35
C GLN A 84 -11.21 8.46 -5.54
N TYR A 85 -11.37 7.82 -6.70
CA TYR A 85 -10.69 8.18 -7.95
C TYR A 85 -11.68 8.84 -8.91
N TYR A 86 -11.32 10.04 -9.40
CA TYR A 86 -12.15 10.81 -10.33
C TYR A 86 -11.35 11.22 -11.56
N LEU A 87 -12.03 11.29 -12.71
CA LEU A 87 -11.47 11.83 -13.94
C LEU A 87 -12.15 13.17 -14.24
N TYR A 88 -11.36 14.17 -14.64
CA TYR A 88 -11.87 15.45 -15.09
C TYR A 88 -11.97 15.48 -16.62
N ASN A 89 -13.12 15.88 -17.15
CA ASN A 89 -13.36 16.00 -18.60
C ASN A 89 -13.10 14.70 -19.40
N TRP A 90 -13.29 13.54 -18.76
CA TRP A 90 -13.15 12.24 -19.41
C TRP A 90 -14.30 11.31 -19.01
N LYS A 91 -14.87 10.62 -19.99
CA LYS A 91 -15.96 9.66 -19.77
C LYS A 91 -15.39 8.25 -19.73
N CYS A 92 -15.70 7.49 -18.68
CA CYS A 92 -15.26 6.12 -18.48
C CYS A 92 -16.38 5.32 -17.80
N PRO A 93 -16.55 4.02 -18.09
CA PRO A 93 -17.38 3.13 -17.28
C PRO A 93 -16.91 3.07 -15.82
N SER A 94 -17.80 2.62 -14.92
CA SER A 94 -17.39 2.31 -13.55
C SER A 94 -16.37 1.16 -13.57
N MET A 95 -15.32 1.28 -12.75
CA MET A 95 -14.26 0.29 -12.62
C MET A 95 -14.15 -0.17 -11.18
N GLY A 96 -13.94 -1.47 -10.97
CA GLY A 96 -13.58 -2.01 -9.67
C GLY A 96 -12.16 -1.63 -9.27
N ALA A 97 -11.88 -1.65 -7.97
CA ALA A 97 -10.60 -1.24 -7.40
C ALA A 97 -9.42 -2.11 -7.90
N GLU A 98 -9.68 -3.35 -8.29
CA GLU A 98 -8.74 -4.28 -8.90
C GLU A 98 -8.20 -3.80 -10.27
N LYS A 99 -8.90 -2.88 -10.94
CA LYS A 99 -8.52 -2.34 -12.26
C LYS A 99 -7.79 -1.00 -12.19
N VAL A 100 -7.54 -0.49 -10.98
CA VAL A 100 -6.94 0.84 -10.72
C VAL A 100 -5.39 0.83 -10.79
N SER A 101 -4.78 -0.18 -11.41
CA SER A 101 -3.32 -0.30 -11.61
C SER A 101 -2.83 0.32 -12.91
N ALA A 102 -3.59 0.06 -13.97
CA ALA A 102 -3.38 0.49 -15.32
C ALA A 102 -4.67 0.15 -16.05
N SER A 103 -5.50 1.14 -16.33
CA SER A 103 -6.51 0.97 -17.37
C SER A 103 -6.32 2.08 -18.39
N PRO A 104 -6.02 1.74 -19.66
CA PRO A 104 -6.38 2.63 -20.75
C PRO A 104 -7.90 2.68 -20.72
N CYS A 105 -8.49 3.86 -20.55
CA CYS A 105 -9.91 3.99 -20.89
C CYS A 105 -10.13 3.58 -22.34
#